data_AF-A0A1J4X717-F1
#
_entry.id   AF-A0A1J4X717-F1
#
_cell.length_a   1.000
_cell.length_b   1.000
_cell.length_c   1.000
_cell.angle_alpha   90.00
_cell.angle_beta   90.00
_cell.angle_gamma   90.00
#
_symmetry.space_group_name_H-M   'P 1'
#
loop_
_entity.id
_entity.type
_entity.pdbx_description
1 polymer ?
#
loop_
_entity_poly.entity_id
_entity_poly.type
_entity_poly.pdbx_seq_one_letter_code
_entity_poly.pdbx_strand_id
1 'polypeptide(L)'
;MATSKDTLLDLQEQETDNADVWQSPEKEALARRRENLIQYFRGFIAETFDKLRVASAEETDQLRLGIQHIGLTEQEIGDWERYRDQVAERQRQSARELSQKLHAMLDRANGEHFITRESKKRWLDRFTDPSLNYKTKEYFVNNQMPSYLTAWEQVAEKRKKLLNDPHFKMLTKEDEPQLETFRKGKDFLDLHFEKRTDLNARIEGAMIAKARKIEHLHSKAKSSLETAASAGAINRDRLGRWLLNKLQKFPTAMALRDFVDHQLPEYIKIWMKLRTEYDWVEAKMKEKSVPQGFNQLSPEKFLLLHYPQRRSYVEQAKQRLNLTEAPSPREMENLKLGIRHALDAKEWDDAEELLRKARALFAQGKGVDRDRFELDSMERYLKGFRTKEQQEQQPMKDAGETLEQMRMAYDQIPAPLQPLYLAAMNDPDKLGAIASCTYNRVWCREYGYLTDDREKELEREATSETQNLARAGKHRKKGLDNVKLGVVTDKQHDPAVRRYDEGEWAPTIIHMPPNTHQHFLSILETRKNNHAFRYWTTLVPTGVTYEEQLHLVRNVNWVLKRGTRKLKEQGLMFTLTGHPPSRN
;
A
#
# COMPACT_ATOMS: atom_id res chain seq x y z
N MET A 1 12.33 20.16 -40.79
CA MET A 1 13.00 20.05 -42.10
C MET A 1 14.48 19.94 -41.81
N ALA A 2 15.21 18.86 -42.07
CA ALA A 2 14.96 17.60 -42.76
C ALA A 2 15.91 16.55 -42.13
N THR A 3 15.40 15.38 -41.71
CA THR A 3 16.17 14.16 -41.35
C THR A 3 15.23 12.98 -41.01
N SER A 4 14.23 12.72 -41.84
CA SER A 4 13.34 11.53 -41.66
C SER A 4 13.10 10.75 -42.95
N LYS A 5 13.67 11.19 -44.08
CA LYS A 5 13.54 10.48 -45.37
C LYS A 5 14.75 9.59 -45.68
N ASP A 6 15.95 9.91 -45.17
CA ASP A 6 17.15 9.14 -45.48
C ASP A 6 17.23 7.79 -44.73
N THR A 7 16.60 7.68 -43.55
CA THR A 7 16.56 6.40 -42.80
C THR A 7 15.58 5.37 -43.39
N LEU A 8 14.67 5.80 -44.28
CA LEU A 8 13.70 4.94 -44.95
C LEU A 8 14.23 4.37 -46.27
N LEU A 9 15.21 5.05 -46.89
CA LEU A 9 15.90 4.58 -48.09
C LEU A 9 16.99 3.56 -47.73
N ASP A 10 17.73 3.77 -46.64
CA ASP A 10 18.77 2.83 -46.19
C ASP A 10 18.22 1.46 -45.71
N LEU A 11 16.94 1.40 -45.29
CA LEU A 11 16.29 0.14 -44.93
C LEU A 11 15.68 -0.59 -46.15
N GLN A 12 15.34 0.13 -47.22
CA GLN A 12 14.90 -0.51 -48.48
C GLN A 12 16.10 -1.04 -49.30
N GLU A 13 17.28 -0.44 -49.14
CA GLU A 13 18.51 -0.93 -49.79
C GLU A 13 19.22 -2.05 -49.01
N GLN A 14 18.89 -2.27 -47.72
CA GLN A 14 19.34 -3.47 -46.98
C GLN A 14 18.38 -4.67 -47.10
N GLU A 15 17.15 -4.49 -47.57
CA GLU A 15 16.22 -5.59 -47.87
C GLU A 15 16.31 -6.11 -49.31
N THR A 16 17.15 -5.50 -50.16
CA THR A 16 17.27 -5.90 -51.58
C THR A 16 18.44 -6.84 -51.90
N ASP A 17 19.28 -7.19 -50.92
CA ASP A 17 20.39 -8.15 -51.09
C ASP A 17 20.16 -9.55 -50.44
N ASN A 18 18.90 -9.88 -50.10
CA ASN A 18 18.52 -11.21 -49.60
C ASN A 18 17.29 -11.79 -50.36
N ALA A 19 17.26 -11.61 -51.67
CA ALA A 19 16.21 -12.16 -52.53
C ALA A 19 16.29 -13.70 -52.73
N ASP A 20 17.22 -14.42 -52.08
CA ASP A 20 17.50 -15.84 -52.35
C ASP A 20 17.44 -16.79 -51.13
N VAL A 21 16.77 -16.42 -50.03
CA VAL A 21 16.60 -17.31 -48.84
C VAL A 21 15.13 -17.42 -48.36
N TRP A 22 14.19 -17.50 -49.30
CA TRP A 22 12.80 -17.82 -48.99
C TRP A 22 12.35 -19.05 -49.76
N GLN A 23 12.42 -20.24 -49.15
CA GLN A 23 11.60 -21.41 -49.54
C GLN A 23 11.81 -22.63 -48.61
N SER A 24 11.27 -22.56 -47.39
CA SER A 24 10.72 -23.75 -46.75
C SER A 24 9.28 -23.45 -46.38
N PRO A 25 8.29 -24.28 -46.77
CA PRO A 25 6.87 -24.08 -46.44
C PRO A 25 6.61 -23.85 -44.94
N GLU A 26 7.47 -24.42 -44.09
CA GLU A 26 7.42 -24.27 -42.64
C GLU A 26 7.70 -22.84 -42.17
N LYS A 27 8.74 -22.18 -42.72
CA LYS A 27 9.07 -20.79 -42.39
C LYS A 27 7.99 -19.81 -42.86
N GLU A 28 7.37 -20.10 -44.00
CA GLU A 28 6.27 -19.29 -44.53
C GLU A 28 5.01 -19.43 -43.65
N ALA A 29 4.71 -20.64 -43.15
CA ALA A 29 3.62 -20.87 -42.22
C ALA A 29 3.83 -20.13 -40.87
N LEU A 30 5.05 -20.17 -40.34
CA LEU A 30 5.43 -19.41 -39.13
C LEU A 30 5.29 -17.90 -39.34
N ALA A 31 5.74 -17.38 -40.49
CA ALA A 31 5.62 -15.96 -40.81
C ALA A 31 4.16 -15.49 -40.86
N ARG A 32 3.25 -16.29 -41.45
CA ARG A 32 1.80 -16.01 -41.48
C ARG A 32 1.19 -16.02 -40.07
N ARG A 33 1.55 -16.98 -39.22
CA ARG A 33 1.08 -17.03 -37.82
C ARG A 33 1.56 -15.83 -37.00
N ARG A 34 2.83 -15.44 -37.16
CA ARG A 34 3.39 -14.22 -36.55
C ARG A 34 2.60 -12.98 -36.96
N GLU A 35 2.32 -12.79 -38.25
CA GLU A 35 1.54 -11.64 -38.72
C GLU A 35 0.14 -11.63 -38.10
N ASN A 36 -0.54 -12.78 -38.04
CA ASN A 36 -1.84 -12.90 -37.38
C ASN A 36 -1.79 -12.52 -35.90
N LEU A 37 -0.74 -12.92 -35.16
CA LEU A 37 -0.53 -12.52 -33.77
C LEU A 37 -0.32 -11.01 -33.64
N ILE A 38 0.52 -10.42 -34.49
CA ILE A 38 0.77 -8.97 -34.48
C ILE A 38 -0.53 -8.20 -34.72
N GLN A 39 -1.31 -8.59 -35.73
CA GLN A 39 -2.59 -7.94 -36.03
C GLN A 39 -3.60 -8.11 -34.88
N TYR A 40 -3.66 -9.31 -34.29
CA TYR A 40 -4.49 -9.56 -33.11
C TYR A 40 -4.12 -8.60 -31.96
N PHE A 41 -2.85 -8.53 -31.58
CA PHE A 41 -2.42 -7.74 -30.42
C PHE A 41 -2.49 -6.25 -30.68
N ARG A 42 -2.33 -5.79 -31.93
CA ARG A 42 -2.68 -4.42 -32.32
C ARG A 42 -4.15 -4.12 -32.07
N GLY A 43 -5.05 -5.02 -32.45
CA GLY A 43 -6.49 -4.92 -32.16
C GLY A 43 -6.80 -4.96 -30.66
N PHE A 44 -6.12 -5.82 -29.91
CA PHE A 44 -6.21 -5.90 -28.45
C PHE A 44 -5.79 -4.59 -27.78
N ILE A 45 -4.66 -3.99 -28.18
CA ILE A 45 -4.18 -2.70 -27.67
C ILE A 45 -5.17 -1.58 -28.01
N ALA A 46 -5.60 -1.50 -29.27
CA ALA A 46 -6.55 -0.48 -29.71
C ALA A 46 -7.86 -0.53 -28.90
N GLU A 47 -8.30 -1.73 -28.51
CA GLU A 47 -9.49 -1.86 -27.68
C GLU A 47 -9.21 -1.58 -26.19
N THR A 48 -8.23 -2.24 -25.58
CA THR A 48 -8.03 -2.18 -24.13
C THR A 48 -7.37 -0.89 -23.65
N PHE A 49 -6.49 -0.29 -24.46
CA PHE A 49 -5.81 0.97 -24.16
C PHE A 49 -6.50 2.17 -24.80
N ASP A 50 -6.65 2.21 -26.14
CA ASP A 50 -7.10 3.44 -26.80
C ASP A 50 -8.60 3.71 -26.58
N LYS A 51 -9.42 2.67 -26.72
CA LYS A 51 -10.89 2.76 -26.61
C LYS A 51 -11.38 2.68 -25.17
N LEU A 52 -11.04 1.62 -24.45
CA LEU A 52 -11.55 1.35 -23.10
C LEU A 52 -10.71 2.00 -21.99
N ARG A 53 -9.46 2.36 -22.28
CA ARG A 53 -8.52 3.00 -21.33
C ARG A 53 -8.30 2.21 -20.03
N VAL A 54 -8.41 0.89 -20.10
CA VAL A 54 -8.24 -0.03 -18.95
C VAL A 54 -6.78 -0.46 -18.81
N ALA A 55 -6.04 -0.68 -19.90
CA ALA A 55 -4.60 -0.92 -19.81
C ALA A 55 -3.83 0.36 -19.44
N SER A 56 -2.64 0.23 -18.85
CA SER A 56 -1.71 1.34 -18.69
C SER A 56 -0.89 1.59 -19.96
N ALA A 57 -0.24 2.75 -20.03
CA ALA A 57 0.74 3.04 -21.08
C ALA A 57 1.91 2.05 -21.02
N GLU A 58 2.39 1.74 -19.82
CA GLU A 58 3.48 0.79 -19.61
C GLU A 58 3.14 -0.63 -20.08
N GLU A 59 1.98 -1.18 -19.68
CA GLU A 59 1.51 -2.50 -20.12
C GLU A 59 1.37 -2.54 -21.66
N THR A 60 0.91 -1.44 -22.24
CA THR A 60 0.76 -1.29 -23.69
C THR A 60 2.09 -1.25 -24.41
N ASP A 61 3.07 -0.49 -23.89
CA ASP A 61 4.38 -0.34 -24.50
C ASP A 61 5.20 -1.63 -24.37
N GLN A 62 5.11 -2.33 -23.23
CA GLN A 62 5.69 -3.66 -23.07
C GLN A 62 5.12 -4.65 -24.08
N LEU A 63 3.80 -4.67 -24.27
CA LEU A 63 3.16 -5.52 -25.26
C LEU A 63 3.57 -5.15 -26.69
N ARG A 64 3.66 -3.85 -27.01
CA ARG A 64 4.16 -3.36 -28.32
C ARG A 64 5.59 -3.81 -28.61
N LEU A 65 6.48 -3.71 -27.63
CA LEU A 65 7.85 -4.19 -27.75
C LEU A 65 7.87 -5.71 -27.93
N GLY A 66 7.09 -6.45 -27.14
CA GLY A 66 6.98 -7.90 -27.25
C GLY A 66 6.55 -8.36 -28.65
N ILE A 67 5.51 -7.74 -29.22
CA ILE A 67 5.01 -8.13 -30.54
C ILE A 67 5.96 -7.77 -31.69
N GLN A 68 6.79 -6.73 -31.53
CA GLN A 68 7.82 -6.36 -32.52
C GLN A 68 8.96 -7.37 -32.58
N HIS A 69 9.20 -8.10 -31.48
CA HIS A 69 10.32 -9.02 -31.34
C HIS A 69 9.91 -10.50 -31.35
N ILE A 70 8.72 -10.83 -31.89
CA ILE A 70 8.31 -12.23 -32.04
C ILE A 70 9.23 -12.92 -33.07
N GLY A 71 10.04 -13.86 -32.59
CA GLY A 71 10.91 -14.67 -33.45
C GLY A 71 10.12 -15.67 -34.31
N LEU A 72 10.75 -16.13 -35.39
CA LEU A 72 10.16 -17.11 -36.33
C LEU A 72 10.51 -18.53 -35.90
N THR A 73 10.15 -18.89 -34.67
CA THR A 73 10.31 -20.26 -34.14
C THR A 73 8.94 -20.81 -33.69
N GLU A 74 8.75 -22.12 -33.79
CA GLU A 74 7.49 -22.78 -33.37
C GLU A 74 7.22 -22.58 -31.88
N GLN A 75 8.28 -22.60 -31.06
CA GLN A 75 8.17 -22.40 -29.62
C GLN A 75 7.67 -20.99 -29.28
N GLU A 76 8.30 -19.95 -29.82
CA GLU A 76 7.91 -18.56 -29.51
C GLU A 76 6.52 -18.23 -30.05
N ILE A 77 6.22 -18.65 -31.29
CA ILE A 77 4.88 -18.44 -31.87
C ILE A 77 3.82 -19.19 -31.04
N GLY A 78 4.09 -20.44 -30.65
CA GLY A 78 3.21 -21.21 -29.79
C GLY A 78 3.00 -20.59 -28.40
N ASP A 79 4.03 -19.98 -27.81
CA ASP A 79 3.92 -19.24 -26.55
C ASP A 79 3.00 -18.02 -26.67
N TRP A 80 3.14 -17.25 -27.73
CA TRP A 80 2.28 -16.09 -28.00
C TRP A 80 0.84 -16.50 -28.34
N GLU A 81 0.63 -17.60 -29.05
CA GLU A 81 -0.72 -18.16 -29.29
C GLU A 81 -1.37 -18.64 -28.00
N ARG A 82 -0.63 -19.32 -27.12
CA ARG A 82 -1.12 -19.69 -25.80
C ARG A 82 -1.45 -18.47 -24.95
N TYR A 83 -0.59 -17.45 -24.96
CA TYR A 83 -0.85 -16.19 -24.26
C TYR A 83 -2.11 -15.50 -24.78
N ARG A 84 -2.29 -15.44 -26.11
CA ARG A 84 -3.51 -14.94 -26.76
C ARG A 84 -4.76 -15.65 -26.22
N ASP A 85 -4.76 -16.98 -26.31
CA ASP A 85 -5.96 -17.80 -26.07
C ASP A 85 -6.29 -17.93 -24.58
N GLN A 86 -5.28 -17.95 -23.71
CA GLN A 86 -5.48 -18.19 -22.28
C GLN A 86 -5.54 -16.90 -21.44
N VAL A 87 -4.82 -15.86 -21.86
CA VAL A 87 -4.65 -14.64 -21.05
C VAL A 87 -5.29 -13.44 -21.75
N ALA A 88 -4.87 -13.13 -22.98
CA ALA A 88 -5.27 -11.89 -23.65
C ALA A 88 -6.79 -11.84 -23.90
N GLU A 89 -7.41 -12.91 -24.40
CA GLU A 89 -8.87 -12.92 -24.61
C GLU A 89 -9.66 -12.74 -23.31
N ARG A 90 -9.24 -13.39 -22.21
CA ARG A 90 -9.88 -13.21 -20.90
C ARG A 90 -9.71 -11.77 -20.40
N GLN A 91 -8.52 -11.20 -20.54
CA GLN A 91 -8.25 -9.82 -20.17
C GLN A 91 -9.04 -8.83 -21.03
N ARG A 92 -9.20 -9.10 -22.33
CA ARG A 92 -9.99 -8.29 -23.25
C ARG A 92 -11.46 -8.27 -22.85
N GLN A 93 -12.02 -9.44 -22.55
CA GLN A 93 -13.40 -9.56 -22.10
C GLN A 93 -13.60 -8.87 -20.74
N SER A 94 -12.70 -9.11 -19.78
CA SER A 94 -12.76 -8.46 -18.47
C SER A 94 -12.58 -6.94 -18.57
N ALA A 95 -11.74 -6.41 -19.48
CA ALA A 95 -11.63 -4.98 -19.74
C ALA A 95 -12.96 -4.35 -20.20
N ARG A 96 -13.70 -5.04 -21.10
CA ARG A 96 -15.03 -4.59 -21.55
C ARG A 96 -16.00 -4.56 -20.36
N GLU A 97 -16.06 -5.63 -19.59
CA GLU A 97 -16.93 -5.76 -18.43
C GLU A 97 -16.62 -4.70 -17.37
N LEU A 98 -15.35 -4.46 -17.06
CA LEU A 98 -14.91 -3.44 -16.09
C LEU A 98 -15.33 -2.03 -16.52
N SER A 99 -15.08 -1.69 -17.79
CA SER A 99 -15.45 -0.39 -18.34
C SER A 99 -16.97 -0.20 -18.32
N GLN A 100 -17.73 -1.18 -18.83
CA GLN A 100 -19.20 -1.15 -18.82
C GLN A 100 -19.77 -1.05 -17.40
N LYS A 101 -19.25 -1.86 -16.47
CA LYS A 101 -19.67 -1.87 -15.07
C LYS A 101 -19.42 -0.52 -14.40
N LEU A 102 -18.25 0.08 -14.58
CA LEU A 102 -17.95 1.39 -14.03
C LEU A 102 -18.87 2.47 -14.60
N HIS A 103 -19.04 2.50 -15.93
CA HIS A 103 -19.93 3.45 -16.58
C HIS A 103 -21.36 3.32 -16.05
N ALA A 104 -21.92 2.12 -16.05
CA ALA A 104 -23.28 1.86 -15.53
C ALA A 104 -23.44 2.30 -14.07
N MET A 105 -22.46 1.99 -13.21
CA MET A 105 -22.44 2.40 -11.81
C MET A 105 -22.44 3.93 -11.65
N LEU A 106 -21.60 4.64 -12.40
CA LEU A 106 -21.52 6.11 -12.32
C LEU A 106 -22.69 6.81 -13.02
N ASP A 107 -23.22 6.24 -14.09
CA ASP A 107 -24.43 6.71 -14.77
C ASP A 107 -25.63 6.66 -13.84
N ARG A 108 -25.84 5.51 -13.18
CA ARG A 108 -26.87 5.35 -12.15
C ARG A 108 -26.70 6.35 -11.03
N ALA A 109 -25.49 6.45 -10.45
CA ALA A 109 -25.24 7.36 -9.34
C ALA A 109 -25.47 8.85 -9.69
N ASN A 110 -25.18 9.24 -10.93
CA ASN A 110 -25.47 10.59 -11.42
C ASN A 110 -26.98 10.78 -11.70
N GLY A 111 -27.65 9.78 -12.28
CA GLY A 111 -29.09 9.81 -12.56
C GLY A 111 -29.95 9.83 -11.29
N GLU A 112 -29.53 9.14 -10.22
CA GLU A 112 -30.16 9.15 -8.90
C GLU A 112 -29.72 10.34 -8.02
N HIS A 113 -28.87 11.23 -8.57
CA HIS A 113 -28.34 12.43 -7.90
C HIS A 113 -27.54 12.15 -6.63
N PHE A 114 -26.74 11.09 -6.60
CA PHE A 114 -25.76 10.82 -5.54
C PHE A 114 -24.43 11.54 -5.79
N ILE A 115 -24.14 11.82 -7.06
CA ILE A 115 -22.99 12.58 -7.53
C ILE A 115 -23.41 13.60 -8.60
N THR A 116 -22.58 14.61 -8.82
CA THR A 116 -22.75 15.57 -9.92
C THR A 116 -22.11 15.03 -11.21
N ARG A 117 -22.48 15.63 -12.34
CA ARG A 117 -21.92 15.31 -13.66
C ARG A 117 -20.40 15.55 -13.68
N GLU A 118 -19.96 16.62 -13.04
CA GLU A 118 -18.57 17.00 -12.86
C GLU A 118 -17.83 15.97 -12.00
N SER A 119 -18.46 15.49 -10.92
CA SER A 119 -17.91 14.41 -10.09
C SER A 119 -17.78 13.10 -10.87
N LYS A 120 -18.80 12.71 -11.65
CA LYS A 120 -18.75 11.55 -12.55
C LYS A 120 -17.58 11.65 -13.51
N LYS A 121 -17.40 12.81 -14.16
CA LYS A 121 -16.29 13.05 -15.09
C LYS A 121 -14.93 12.83 -14.40
N ARG A 122 -14.70 13.40 -13.21
CA ARG A 122 -13.45 13.21 -12.47
C ARG A 122 -13.15 11.73 -12.15
N TRP A 123 -14.17 10.93 -11.84
CA TRP A 123 -14.00 9.51 -11.59
C TRP A 123 -13.67 8.71 -12.85
N LEU A 124 -14.28 9.07 -13.98
CA LEU A 124 -13.92 8.51 -15.27
C LEU A 124 -12.50 8.92 -15.66
N ASP A 125 -12.13 10.19 -15.53
CA ASP A 125 -10.79 10.69 -15.84
C ASP A 125 -9.72 9.90 -15.03
N ARG A 126 -9.97 9.69 -13.73
CA ARG A 126 -9.11 8.86 -12.87
C ARG A 126 -9.01 7.41 -13.31
N PHE A 127 -10.12 6.81 -13.75
CA PHE A 127 -10.11 5.44 -14.27
C PHE A 127 -9.36 5.33 -15.60
N THR A 128 -9.44 6.37 -16.44
CA THR A 128 -8.77 6.42 -17.74
C THR A 128 -7.31 6.86 -17.67
N ASP A 129 -6.78 7.12 -16.46
CA ASP A 129 -5.39 7.52 -16.26
C ASP A 129 -4.44 6.46 -16.82
N PRO A 130 -3.57 6.80 -17.79
CA PRO A 130 -2.66 5.86 -18.41
C PRO A 130 -1.54 5.40 -17.46
N SER A 131 -1.29 6.08 -16.33
CA SER A 131 -0.28 5.66 -15.36
C SER A 131 -0.74 4.53 -14.44
N LEU A 132 -2.04 4.20 -14.46
CA LEU A 132 -2.61 3.15 -13.62
C LEU A 132 -2.72 1.83 -14.40
N ASN A 133 -2.16 0.76 -13.84
CA ASN A 133 -2.21 -0.57 -14.45
C ASN A 133 -3.60 -1.21 -14.39
N TYR A 134 -3.79 -2.23 -15.24
CA TYR A 134 -5.04 -2.96 -15.39
C TYR A 134 -5.59 -3.46 -14.05
N LYS A 135 -4.74 -4.08 -13.22
CA LYS A 135 -5.15 -4.70 -11.95
C LYS A 135 -5.58 -3.68 -10.90
N THR A 136 -4.94 -2.51 -10.87
CA THR A 136 -5.36 -1.41 -10.00
C THR A 136 -6.76 -0.93 -10.38
N LYS A 137 -7.04 -0.81 -11.67
CA LYS A 137 -8.36 -0.42 -12.18
C LYS A 137 -9.41 -1.51 -11.93
N GLU A 138 -9.06 -2.78 -12.14
CA GLU A 138 -9.92 -3.93 -11.81
C GLU A 138 -10.30 -3.93 -10.33
N TYR A 139 -9.31 -3.80 -9.44
CA TYR A 139 -9.53 -3.76 -8.00
C TYR A 139 -10.42 -2.58 -7.60
N PHE A 140 -10.15 -1.40 -8.16
CA PHE A 140 -10.94 -0.19 -7.92
C PHE A 140 -12.42 -0.39 -8.30
N VAL A 141 -12.70 -0.89 -9.51
CA VAL A 141 -14.08 -1.07 -10.00
C VAL A 141 -14.82 -2.16 -9.21
N ASN A 142 -14.15 -3.26 -8.88
CA ASN A 142 -14.80 -4.39 -8.24
C ASN A 142 -14.94 -4.25 -6.72
N ASN A 143 -14.03 -3.53 -6.05
CA ASN A 143 -13.97 -3.51 -4.59
C ASN A 143 -14.17 -2.11 -3.99
N GLN A 144 -13.55 -1.06 -4.56
CA GLN A 144 -13.57 0.27 -3.95
C GLN A 144 -14.80 1.10 -4.36
N MET A 145 -15.08 1.16 -5.67
CA MET A 145 -16.18 1.97 -6.20
C MET A 145 -17.55 1.58 -5.63
N PRO A 146 -17.92 0.29 -5.50
CA PRO A 146 -19.21 -0.10 -4.92
C PRO A 146 -19.40 0.42 -3.49
N SER A 147 -18.34 0.37 -2.67
CA SER A 147 -18.35 0.89 -1.30
C SER A 147 -18.55 2.40 -1.28
N TYR A 148 -17.85 3.13 -2.16
CA TYR A 148 -18.01 4.57 -2.29
C TYR A 148 -19.43 4.98 -2.72
N LEU A 149 -20.01 4.28 -3.71
CA LEU A 149 -21.36 4.55 -4.18
C LEU A 149 -22.40 4.31 -3.10
N THR A 150 -22.29 3.19 -2.37
CA THR A 150 -23.16 2.88 -1.23
C THR A 150 -23.11 3.99 -0.19
N ALA A 151 -21.90 4.48 0.12
CA ALA A 151 -21.73 5.57 1.07
C ALA A 151 -22.32 6.90 0.56
N TRP A 152 -22.20 7.21 -0.75
CA TRP A 152 -22.77 8.41 -1.34
C TRP A 152 -24.29 8.38 -1.39
N GLU A 153 -24.87 7.23 -1.72
CA GLU A 153 -26.31 6.96 -1.66
C GLU A 153 -26.85 7.22 -0.25
N GLN A 154 -26.23 6.62 0.78
CA GLN A 154 -26.65 6.83 2.18
C GLN A 154 -26.63 8.30 2.59
N VAL A 155 -25.62 9.06 2.15
CA VAL A 155 -25.51 10.50 2.43
C VAL A 155 -26.58 11.29 1.69
N ALA A 156 -26.87 10.96 0.43
CA ALA A 156 -27.91 11.61 -0.36
C ALA A 156 -29.31 11.31 0.19
N GLU A 157 -29.59 10.07 0.55
CA GLU A 157 -30.86 9.65 1.16
C GLU A 157 -31.05 10.28 2.53
N LYS A 158 -30.00 10.36 3.35
CA LYS A 158 -30.06 11.09 4.62
C LYS A 158 -30.41 12.57 4.40
N ARG A 159 -29.82 13.22 3.39
CA ARG A 159 -30.17 14.60 3.04
C ARG A 159 -31.64 14.73 2.65
N LYS A 160 -32.16 13.84 1.78
CA LYS A 160 -33.57 13.84 1.38
C LYS A 160 -34.50 13.71 2.60
N LYS A 161 -34.18 12.80 3.53
CA LYS A 161 -34.93 12.63 4.78
C LYS A 161 -34.94 13.91 5.63
N LEU A 162 -33.78 14.53 5.82
CA LEU A 162 -33.68 15.77 6.59
C LEU A 162 -34.44 16.93 5.96
N LEU A 163 -34.41 17.07 4.63
CA LEU A 163 -35.19 18.11 3.93
C LEU A 163 -36.70 17.95 4.08
N ASN A 164 -37.17 16.71 4.21
CA ASN A 164 -38.59 16.40 4.36
C ASN A 164 -39.07 16.44 5.82
N ASP A 165 -38.17 16.58 6.79
CA ASP A 165 -38.54 16.65 8.20
C ASP A 165 -39.22 18.01 8.53
N PRO A 166 -40.36 18.02 9.24
CA PRO A 166 -41.05 19.25 9.60
C PRO A 166 -40.17 20.27 10.35
N HIS A 167 -39.25 19.82 11.19
CA HIS A 167 -38.38 20.68 11.99
C HIS A 167 -37.30 21.37 11.14
N PHE A 168 -37.01 20.86 9.94
CA PHE A 168 -36.06 21.51 9.03
C PHE A 168 -36.53 22.92 8.62
N LYS A 169 -37.85 23.12 8.49
CA LYS A 169 -38.44 24.43 8.16
C LYS A 169 -38.22 25.47 9.26
N MET A 170 -37.91 25.04 10.48
CA MET A 170 -37.64 25.93 11.61
C MET A 170 -36.18 26.41 11.64
N LEU A 171 -35.30 25.86 10.79
CA LEU A 171 -33.89 26.24 10.74
C LEU A 171 -33.68 27.56 9.99
N THR A 172 -32.78 28.36 10.55
CA THR A 172 -32.33 29.66 10.04
C THR A 172 -30.81 29.63 9.78
N LYS A 173 -30.26 30.71 9.19
CA LYS A 173 -28.82 30.79 8.91
C LYS A 173 -27.99 30.88 10.20
N GLU A 174 -28.60 31.37 11.27
CA GLU A 174 -28.04 31.46 12.61
C GLU A 174 -27.80 30.06 13.20
N ASP A 175 -28.65 29.08 12.86
CA ASP A 175 -28.50 27.70 13.34
C ASP A 175 -27.42 26.94 12.56
N GLU A 176 -27.38 27.10 11.24
CA GLU A 176 -26.35 26.54 10.36
C GLU A 176 -26.03 27.47 9.18
N PRO A 177 -24.83 28.09 9.12
CA PRO A 177 -24.45 29.01 8.04
C PRO A 177 -24.50 28.39 6.64
N GLN A 178 -24.28 27.08 6.52
CA GLN A 178 -24.30 26.37 5.24
C GLN A 178 -25.70 25.83 4.85
N LEU A 179 -26.78 26.33 5.46
CA LEU A 179 -28.15 25.90 5.18
C LEU A 179 -28.54 26.05 3.70
N GLU A 180 -28.10 27.13 3.04
CA GLU A 180 -28.37 27.34 1.60
C GLU A 180 -27.63 26.34 0.71
N THR A 181 -26.36 26.05 1.02
CA THR A 181 -25.60 24.96 0.37
C THR A 181 -26.32 23.62 0.57
N PHE A 182 -26.88 23.38 1.76
CA PHE A 182 -27.64 22.17 2.03
C PHE A 182 -28.92 22.08 1.21
N ARG A 183 -29.66 23.19 1.06
CA ARG A 183 -30.90 23.26 0.25
C ARG A 183 -30.62 23.07 -1.24
N LYS A 184 -29.54 23.66 -1.75
CA LYS A 184 -29.11 23.52 -3.16
C LYS A 184 -28.44 22.17 -3.37
N GLY A 185 -29.17 21.23 -3.96
CA GLY A 185 -28.69 19.86 -4.19
C GLY A 185 -27.34 19.80 -4.90
N LYS A 186 -27.14 20.61 -5.95
CA LYS A 186 -25.87 20.68 -6.67
C LYS A 186 -24.71 21.10 -5.74
N ASP A 187 -24.84 22.22 -5.04
CA ASP A 187 -23.79 22.75 -4.17
C ASP A 187 -23.41 21.75 -3.06
N PHE A 188 -24.40 21.07 -2.46
CA PHE A 188 -24.16 20.00 -1.50
C PHE A 188 -23.41 18.82 -2.13
N LEU A 189 -23.83 18.37 -3.31
CA LEU A 189 -23.22 17.25 -4.03
C LEU A 189 -21.86 17.59 -4.64
N ASP A 190 -21.46 18.85 -4.70
CA ASP A 190 -20.11 19.25 -5.12
C ASP A 190 -19.11 19.29 -3.96
N LEU A 191 -19.59 19.26 -2.71
CA LEU A 191 -18.73 19.14 -1.54
C LEU A 191 -17.96 17.80 -1.54
N HIS A 192 -16.80 17.78 -0.89
CA HIS A 192 -16.09 16.53 -0.59
C HIS A 192 -16.95 15.62 0.32
N PHE A 193 -16.82 14.30 0.20
CA PHE A 193 -17.64 13.32 0.92
C PHE A 193 -17.73 13.59 2.43
N GLU A 194 -16.58 13.78 3.09
CA GLU A 194 -16.54 14.07 4.54
C GLU A 194 -17.36 15.33 4.89
N LYS A 195 -17.29 16.38 4.08
CA LYS A 195 -18.07 17.61 4.28
C LYS A 195 -19.57 17.39 4.11
N ARG A 196 -19.99 16.54 3.17
CA ARG A 196 -21.41 16.16 3.00
C ARG A 196 -21.93 15.43 4.24
N THR A 197 -21.18 14.42 4.71
CA THR A 197 -21.56 13.64 5.89
C THR A 197 -21.67 14.51 7.14
N ASP A 198 -20.75 15.47 7.29
CA ASP A 198 -20.71 16.39 8.41
C ASP A 198 -21.84 17.42 8.35
N LEU A 199 -22.10 17.98 7.17
CA LEU A 199 -23.20 18.94 6.99
C LEU A 199 -24.57 18.29 7.25
N ASN A 200 -24.80 17.05 6.79
CA ASN A 200 -25.98 16.27 7.19
C ASN A 200 -26.12 16.18 8.71
N ALA A 201 -25.02 15.90 9.42
CA ALA A 201 -25.05 15.77 10.87
C ALA A 201 -25.23 17.11 11.60
N ARG A 202 -24.68 18.22 11.08
CA ARG A 202 -24.91 19.57 11.62
C ARG A 202 -26.38 19.99 11.50
N ILE A 203 -26.99 19.75 10.35
CA ILE A 203 -28.41 20.04 10.12
C ILE A 203 -29.29 19.23 11.07
N GLU A 204 -29.05 17.92 11.17
CA GLU A 204 -29.78 17.06 12.10
C GLU A 204 -29.60 17.49 13.57
N GLY A 205 -28.37 17.84 13.96
CA GLY A 205 -28.07 18.33 15.31
C GLY A 205 -28.80 19.63 15.63
N ALA A 206 -28.85 20.57 14.69
CA ALA A 206 -29.59 21.82 14.84
C ALA A 206 -31.11 21.59 14.96
N MET A 207 -31.67 20.67 14.18
CA MET A 207 -33.09 20.30 14.28
C MET A 207 -33.42 19.70 15.65
N ILE A 208 -32.59 18.77 16.13
CA ILE A 208 -32.75 18.17 17.46
C ILE A 208 -32.65 19.25 18.55
N ALA A 209 -31.71 20.19 18.42
CA ALA A 209 -31.52 21.25 19.39
C ALA A 209 -32.74 22.16 19.49
N LYS A 210 -33.36 22.54 18.37
CA LYS A 210 -34.61 23.32 18.36
C LYS A 210 -35.79 22.53 18.92
N ALA A 211 -35.98 21.29 18.47
CA ALA A 211 -37.08 20.45 18.93
C ALA A 211 -37.06 20.28 20.47
N ARG A 212 -35.86 20.24 21.07
CA ARG A 212 -35.67 20.10 22.52
C ARG A 212 -35.49 21.43 23.26
N LYS A 213 -35.52 22.58 22.58
CA LYS A 213 -35.29 23.92 23.16
C LYS A 213 -33.95 24.06 23.91
N ILE A 214 -32.88 23.48 23.34
CA ILE A 214 -31.51 23.46 23.89
C ILE A 214 -30.49 24.14 22.96
N GLU A 215 -30.95 25.06 22.11
CA GLU A 215 -30.16 25.74 21.09
C GLU A 215 -28.93 26.43 21.70
N HIS A 216 -29.08 27.03 22.89
CA HIS A 216 -27.98 27.67 23.61
C HIS A 216 -26.85 26.68 23.98
N LEU A 217 -27.19 25.46 24.43
CA LEU A 217 -26.20 24.42 24.76
C LEU A 217 -25.54 23.87 23.50
N HIS A 218 -26.32 23.67 22.45
CA HIS A 218 -25.80 23.22 21.15
C HIS A 218 -24.82 24.24 20.56
N SER A 219 -25.19 25.53 20.56
CA SER A 219 -24.35 26.63 20.08
C SER A 219 -23.06 26.76 20.91
N LYS A 220 -23.16 26.68 22.25
CA LYS A 220 -22.00 26.69 23.14
C LYS A 220 -21.05 25.54 22.84
N ALA A 221 -21.56 24.31 22.71
CA ALA A 221 -20.73 23.16 22.36
C ALA A 221 -20.10 23.28 20.96
N LYS A 222 -20.87 23.75 19.96
CA LYS A 222 -20.39 24.00 18.60
C LYS A 222 -19.23 24.99 18.59
N SER A 223 -19.39 26.14 19.26
CA SER A 223 -18.36 27.19 19.35
C SER A 223 -17.07 26.69 20.03
N SER A 224 -17.19 25.94 21.13
CA SER A 224 -16.04 25.31 21.79
C SER A 224 -15.31 24.32 20.87
N LEU A 225 -16.06 23.51 20.13
CA LEU A 225 -15.50 22.54 19.18
C LEU A 225 -14.84 23.22 17.96
N GLU A 226 -15.43 24.30 17.43
CA GLU A 226 -14.87 25.08 16.33
C GLU A 226 -13.59 25.80 16.74
N THR A 227 -13.53 26.30 17.97
CA THR A 227 -12.30 26.85 18.57
C THR A 227 -11.22 25.78 18.67
N ALA A 228 -11.57 24.59 19.19
CA ALA A 228 -10.65 23.46 19.28
C ALA A 228 -10.18 22.96 17.90
N ALA A 229 -11.06 22.97 16.90
CA ALA A 229 -10.71 22.61 15.52
C ALA A 229 -9.77 23.64 14.88
N SER A 230 -9.98 24.92 15.14
CA SER A 230 -9.09 26.01 14.69
C SER A 230 -7.71 25.91 15.33
N ALA A 231 -7.65 25.44 16.58
CA ALA A 231 -6.40 25.10 17.26
C ALA A 231 -5.80 23.74 16.81
N GLY A 232 -6.42 23.04 15.87
CA GLY A 232 -5.93 21.78 15.32
C GLY A 232 -6.10 20.56 16.25
N ALA A 233 -6.95 20.63 17.26
CA ALA A 233 -7.22 19.51 18.19
C ALA A 233 -8.09 18.41 17.57
N ILE A 234 -9.01 18.80 16.68
CA ILE A 234 -10.01 17.93 16.07
C ILE A 234 -10.23 18.34 14.61
N ASN A 235 -10.62 17.38 13.77
CA ASN A 235 -10.91 17.66 12.37
C ASN A 235 -12.23 18.44 12.24
N ARG A 236 -12.18 19.57 11.52
CA ARG A 236 -13.34 20.45 11.30
C ARG A 236 -14.49 19.75 10.59
N ASP A 237 -14.20 18.87 9.64
CA ASP A 237 -15.18 18.12 8.85
C ASP A 237 -15.73 16.89 9.60
N ARG A 238 -15.56 16.82 10.93
CA ARG A 238 -16.13 15.78 11.80
C ARG A 238 -16.88 16.33 13.01
N LEU A 239 -16.93 17.64 13.17
CA LEU A 239 -17.52 18.28 14.34
C LEU A 239 -19.03 18.01 14.44
N GLY A 240 -19.75 18.11 13.33
CA GLY A 240 -21.19 17.87 13.28
C GLY A 240 -21.55 16.45 13.67
N ARG A 241 -20.84 15.46 13.13
CA ARG A 241 -21.05 14.04 13.47
C ARG A 241 -20.77 13.77 14.94
N TRP A 242 -19.70 14.34 15.48
CA TRP A 242 -19.35 14.15 16.89
C TRP A 242 -20.39 14.80 17.80
N LEU A 243 -20.79 16.04 17.51
CA LEU A 243 -21.78 16.78 18.29
C LEU A 243 -23.15 16.11 18.25
N LEU A 244 -23.60 15.68 17.07
CA LEU A 244 -24.85 14.92 16.91
C LEU A 244 -24.85 13.64 17.77
N ASN A 245 -23.75 12.89 17.77
CA ASN A 245 -23.63 11.69 18.61
C ASN A 245 -23.80 12.01 20.10
N LYS A 246 -23.25 13.15 20.57
CA LYS A 246 -23.40 13.58 21.96
C LYS A 246 -24.82 14.05 22.27
N LEU A 247 -25.46 14.80 21.37
CA LEU A 247 -26.87 15.17 21.50
C LEU A 247 -27.80 13.94 21.58
N GLN A 248 -27.50 12.89 20.83
CA GLN A 248 -28.25 11.64 20.89
C GLN A 248 -27.98 10.88 22.19
N LYS A 249 -26.71 10.85 22.66
CA LYS A 249 -26.31 10.19 23.91
C LYS A 249 -26.86 10.88 25.17
N PHE A 250 -27.00 12.20 25.15
CA PHE A 250 -27.49 13.01 26.28
C PHE A 250 -28.86 13.61 25.93
N PRO A 251 -29.96 12.85 26.10
CA PRO A 251 -31.28 13.27 25.64
C PRO A 251 -31.88 14.44 26.44
N THR A 252 -31.46 14.63 27.69
CA THR A 252 -31.99 15.67 28.58
C THR A 252 -31.12 16.92 28.58
N ALA A 253 -31.74 18.09 28.76
CA ALA A 253 -31.04 19.38 28.82
C ALA A 253 -30.01 19.42 29.96
N MET A 254 -30.32 18.81 31.10
CA MET A 254 -29.42 18.76 32.26
C MET A 254 -28.18 17.90 31.98
N ALA A 255 -28.35 16.70 31.42
CA ALA A 255 -27.22 15.84 31.10
C ALA A 255 -26.33 16.45 30.00
N LEU A 256 -26.95 17.12 29.01
CA LEU A 256 -26.20 17.84 27.99
C LEU A 256 -25.45 19.03 28.59
N ARG A 257 -26.07 19.78 29.51
CA ARG A 257 -25.40 20.90 30.20
C ARG A 257 -24.18 20.43 30.97
N ASP A 258 -24.31 19.39 31.79
CA ASP A 258 -23.18 18.78 32.51
C ASP A 258 -22.05 18.40 31.56
N PHE A 259 -22.41 17.77 30.44
CA PHE A 259 -21.44 17.43 29.40
C PHE A 259 -20.76 18.67 28.79
N VAL A 260 -21.52 19.69 28.38
CA VAL A 260 -20.98 20.91 27.74
C VAL A 260 -20.09 21.68 28.71
N ASP A 261 -20.47 21.77 29.97
CA ASP A 261 -19.83 22.63 30.97
C ASP A 261 -18.63 21.96 31.65
N HIS A 262 -18.62 20.63 31.75
CA HIS A 262 -17.58 19.91 32.50
C HIS A 262 -16.81 18.88 31.67
N GLN A 263 -17.49 18.06 30.86
CA GLN A 263 -16.82 16.96 30.16
C GLN A 263 -16.16 17.41 28.84
N LEU A 264 -16.82 18.28 28.08
CA LEU A 264 -16.32 18.79 26.80
C LEU A 264 -14.99 19.56 26.95
N PRO A 265 -14.82 20.46 27.93
CA PRO A 265 -13.52 21.10 28.18
C PRO A 265 -12.39 20.10 28.45
N GLU A 266 -12.65 19.06 29.24
CA GLU A 266 -11.64 18.02 29.52
C GLU A 266 -11.29 17.20 28.28
N TYR A 267 -12.27 16.87 27.43
CA TYR A 267 -11.99 16.25 26.13
C TYR A 267 -11.09 17.14 25.26
N ILE A 268 -11.42 18.43 25.15
CA ILE A 268 -10.64 19.39 24.35
C ILE A 268 -9.22 19.50 24.89
N LYS A 269 -9.05 19.59 26.21
CA LYS A 269 -7.73 19.62 26.88
C LYS A 269 -6.89 18.38 26.55
N ILE A 270 -7.51 17.20 26.60
CA ILE A 270 -6.84 15.93 26.25
C ILE A 270 -6.45 15.91 24.77
N TRP A 271 -7.33 16.36 23.87
CA TRP A 271 -7.03 16.41 22.44
C TRP A 271 -5.93 17.42 22.10
N MET A 272 -5.95 18.59 22.74
CA MET A 272 -4.89 19.60 22.62
C MET A 272 -3.55 19.05 23.09
N LYS A 273 -3.51 18.37 24.24
CA LYS A 273 -2.29 17.72 24.72
C LYS A 273 -1.74 16.74 23.68
N LEU A 274 -2.60 15.88 23.15
CA LEU A 274 -2.19 14.91 22.12
C LEU A 274 -1.73 15.61 20.82
N ARG A 275 -2.34 16.74 20.45
CA ARG A 275 -1.91 17.55 19.31
C ARG A 275 -0.51 18.12 19.53
N THR A 276 -0.24 18.70 20.70
CA THR A 276 1.10 19.20 21.06
C THR A 276 2.13 18.08 21.04
N GLU A 277 1.78 16.89 21.52
CA GLU A 277 2.66 15.72 21.45
C GLU A 277 2.95 15.28 20.01
N TYR A 278 1.96 15.36 19.11
CA TYR A 278 2.14 15.11 17.69
C TYR A 278 3.06 16.16 17.05
N ASP A 279 2.85 17.45 17.30
CA ASP A 279 3.69 18.52 16.74
C ASP A 279 5.14 18.39 17.21
N TRP A 280 5.34 17.99 18.47
CA TRP A 280 6.67 17.70 19.01
C TRP A 280 7.35 16.52 18.32
N VAL A 281 6.62 15.42 18.10
CA VAL A 281 7.11 14.26 17.33
C VAL A 281 7.47 14.67 15.91
N GLU A 282 6.62 15.45 15.24
CA GLU A 282 6.84 15.90 13.87
C GLU A 282 8.10 16.78 13.77
N ALA A 283 8.30 17.70 14.72
CA ALA A 283 9.52 18.49 14.82
C ALA A 283 10.76 17.61 15.02
N LYS A 284 10.66 16.56 15.85
CA LYS A 284 11.76 15.61 16.05
C LYS A 284 12.07 14.75 14.83
N MET A 285 11.06 14.38 14.03
CA MET A 285 11.28 13.71 12.75
C MET A 285 11.94 14.63 11.72
N LYS A 286 11.64 15.94 11.74
CA LYS A 286 12.32 16.92 10.90
C LYS A 286 13.80 17.09 11.32
N GLU A 287 14.09 17.04 12.61
CA GLU A 287 15.45 17.15 13.16
C GLU A 287 16.30 15.88 12.98
N LYS A 288 15.73 14.70 13.27
CA LYS A 288 16.45 13.41 13.35
C LYS A 288 16.16 12.45 12.18
N SER A 289 15.40 12.89 11.18
CA SER A 289 14.80 12.07 10.12
C SER A 289 13.66 11.17 10.62
N VAL A 290 12.84 10.70 9.67
CA VAL A 290 11.73 9.79 9.94
C VAL A 290 12.28 8.40 10.28
N PRO A 291 11.90 7.76 11.41
CA PRO A 291 12.35 6.42 11.75
C PRO A 291 12.02 5.40 10.66
N GLN A 292 12.90 4.42 10.46
CA GLN A 292 12.75 3.41 9.39
C GLN A 292 11.40 2.69 9.44
N GLY A 293 10.77 2.54 8.27
CA GLY A 293 9.45 1.95 8.08
C GLY A 293 8.28 2.82 8.58
N PHE A 294 8.52 3.85 9.39
CA PHE A 294 7.43 4.60 10.00
C PHE A 294 6.69 5.46 8.98
N ASN A 295 5.36 5.37 9.00
CA ASN A 295 4.51 6.17 8.11
C ASN A 295 4.29 7.58 8.69
N GLN A 296 4.95 8.60 8.16
CA GLN A 296 4.75 9.98 8.60
C GLN A 296 3.39 10.51 8.11
N LEU A 297 2.51 10.85 9.03
CA LEU A 297 1.20 11.43 8.72
C LEU A 297 1.31 12.95 8.72
N SER A 298 0.76 13.58 7.67
CA SER A 298 0.52 15.03 7.69
C SER A 298 -0.50 15.41 8.76
N PRO A 299 -0.54 16.68 9.21
CA PRO A 299 -1.50 17.12 10.23
C PRO A 299 -2.95 16.81 9.85
N GLU A 300 -3.31 16.94 8.57
CA GLU A 300 -4.65 16.67 8.07
C GLU A 300 -4.99 15.19 8.18
N LYS A 301 -4.08 14.31 7.76
CA LYS A 301 -4.24 12.85 7.84
C LYS A 301 -4.31 12.39 9.31
N PHE A 302 -3.48 12.96 10.18
CA PHE A 302 -3.51 12.68 11.61
C PHE A 302 -4.86 13.03 12.24
N LEU A 303 -5.44 14.19 11.87
CA LEU A 303 -6.75 14.59 12.38
C LEU A 303 -7.90 13.74 11.81
N LEU A 304 -7.72 13.06 10.69
CA LEU A 304 -8.68 12.07 10.19
C LEU A 304 -8.64 10.73 10.94
N LEU A 305 -7.67 10.51 11.83
CA LEU A 305 -7.70 9.35 12.72
C LEU A 305 -8.69 9.56 13.87
N HIS A 306 -9.27 8.47 14.37
CA HIS A 306 -10.01 8.48 15.64
C HIS A 306 -9.04 8.65 16.82
N TYR A 307 -9.55 9.13 17.96
CA TYR A 307 -8.69 9.42 19.12
C TYR A 307 -7.78 8.25 19.55
N PRO A 308 -8.23 6.99 19.65
CA PRO A 308 -7.35 5.86 20.00
C PRO A 308 -6.21 5.66 19.00
N GLN A 309 -6.49 5.82 17.70
CA GLN A 309 -5.49 5.72 16.63
C GLN A 309 -4.47 6.85 16.69
N ARG A 310 -4.92 8.10 16.95
CA ARG A 310 -4.02 9.25 17.14
C ARG A 310 -3.06 9.01 18.29
N ARG A 311 -3.58 8.50 19.41
CA ARG A 311 -2.79 8.21 20.60
C ARG A 311 -1.75 7.13 20.33
N SER A 312 -2.15 5.99 19.75
CA SER A 312 -1.20 4.92 19.43
C SER A 312 -0.16 5.36 18.40
N TYR A 313 -0.54 6.18 17.42
CA TYR A 313 0.39 6.78 16.46
C TYR A 313 1.49 7.60 17.14
N VAL A 314 1.10 8.55 17.99
CA VAL A 314 2.05 9.41 18.73
C VAL A 314 2.95 8.57 19.63
N GLU A 315 2.39 7.62 20.38
CA GLU A 315 3.17 6.74 21.25
C GLU A 315 4.21 5.91 20.48
N GLN A 316 3.82 5.33 19.33
CA GLN A 316 4.75 4.58 18.48
C GLN A 316 5.85 5.47 17.90
N ALA A 317 5.51 6.68 17.47
CA ALA A 317 6.48 7.64 16.98
C ALA A 317 7.50 8.03 18.06
N LYS A 318 7.03 8.32 19.27
CA LYS A 318 7.88 8.67 20.42
C LYS A 318 8.84 7.54 20.79
N GLN A 319 8.36 6.30 20.80
CA GLN A 319 9.18 5.13 21.10
C GLN A 319 10.32 4.96 20.09
N ARG A 320 10.01 5.12 18.79
CA ARG A 320 10.99 4.94 17.70
C ARG A 320 12.02 6.06 17.59
N LEU A 321 11.69 7.27 18.05
CA LEU A 321 12.62 8.38 18.14
C LEU A 321 13.62 8.25 19.32
N ASN A 322 13.60 7.13 20.04
CA ASN A 322 14.52 6.77 21.13
C ASN A 322 14.67 7.88 22.18
N LEU A 323 13.54 8.40 22.65
CA LEU A 323 13.47 9.50 23.62
C LEU A 323 13.56 9.02 25.07
N THR A 324 14.31 7.96 25.33
CA THR A 324 14.23 7.16 26.57
C THR A 324 15.53 6.38 26.80
N GLU A 325 16.00 6.37 28.04
CA GLU A 325 17.42 6.16 28.41
C GLU A 325 17.82 4.74 28.85
N ALA A 326 16.92 3.74 28.90
CA ALA A 326 17.27 2.37 29.31
C ALA A 326 17.17 1.35 28.15
N PRO A 327 18.20 0.52 27.90
CA PRO A 327 18.21 -0.50 26.85
C PRO A 327 17.45 -1.77 27.27
N SER A 328 16.57 -2.28 26.40
CA SER A 328 15.92 -3.59 26.56
C SER A 328 16.89 -4.75 26.26
N PRO A 329 16.63 -5.97 26.74
CA PRO A 329 17.36 -7.16 26.32
C PRO A 329 17.35 -7.31 24.79
N ARG A 330 18.48 -7.72 24.21
CA ARG A 330 18.66 -7.77 22.74
C ARG A 330 17.63 -8.67 22.03
N GLU A 331 17.27 -9.81 22.64
CA GLU A 331 16.23 -10.71 22.14
C GLU A 331 14.85 -10.03 22.06
N MET A 332 14.48 -9.29 23.10
CA MET A 332 13.22 -8.54 23.15
C MET A 332 13.20 -7.41 22.12
N GLU A 333 14.29 -6.64 22.03
CA GLU A 333 14.38 -5.56 21.06
C GLU A 333 14.35 -6.09 19.61
N ASN A 334 14.99 -7.24 19.33
CA ASN A 334 14.90 -7.90 18.03
C ASN A 334 13.43 -8.22 17.68
N LEU A 335 12.66 -8.81 18.59
CA LEU A 335 11.22 -9.06 18.37
C LEU A 335 10.45 -7.75 18.14
N LYS A 336 10.73 -6.69 18.91
CA LYS A 336 10.10 -5.37 18.74
C LYS A 336 10.38 -4.77 17.36
N LEU A 337 11.59 -4.94 16.80
CA LEU A 337 11.87 -4.55 15.42
C LEU A 337 11.03 -5.33 14.41
N GLY A 338 10.86 -6.63 14.63
CA GLY A 338 9.99 -7.47 13.81
C GLY A 338 8.54 -6.99 13.84
N ILE A 339 8.02 -6.69 15.03
CA ILE A 339 6.66 -6.14 15.21
C ILE A 339 6.52 -4.80 14.49
N ARG A 340 7.48 -3.86 14.68
CA ARG A 340 7.47 -2.55 14.02
C ARG A 340 7.39 -2.71 12.50
N HIS A 341 8.28 -3.53 11.92
CA HIS A 341 8.28 -3.79 10.49
C HIS A 341 6.92 -4.33 10.00
N ALA A 342 6.37 -5.34 10.69
CA ALA A 342 5.10 -5.93 10.30
C ALA A 342 3.94 -4.91 10.38
N LEU A 343 3.91 -4.06 11.40
CA LEU A 343 2.92 -2.97 11.50
C LEU A 343 3.06 -1.94 10.35
N ASP A 344 4.29 -1.59 9.99
CA ASP A 344 4.61 -0.62 8.94
C ASP A 344 4.24 -1.14 7.54
N ALA A 345 4.53 -2.42 7.29
CA ALA A 345 4.14 -3.14 6.08
C ALA A 345 2.65 -3.55 6.06
N LYS A 346 1.89 -3.26 7.14
CA LYS A 346 0.48 -3.64 7.33
C LYS A 346 0.25 -5.17 7.30
N GLU A 347 1.26 -5.93 7.70
CA GLU A 347 1.23 -7.39 7.83
C GLU A 347 0.66 -7.75 9.21
N TRP A 348 -0.64 -7.52 9.38
CA TRP A 348 -1.29 -7.58 10.69
C TRP A 348 -1.16 -8.93 11.40
N ASP A 349 -1.25 -10.03 10.65
CA ASP A 349 -1.15 -11.39 11.21
C ASP A 349 0.28 -11.69 11.72
N ASP A 350 1.30 -11.23 10.98
CA ASP A 350 2.71 -11.35 11.42
C ASP A 350 2.97 -10.52 12.68
N ALA A 351 2.44 -9.30 12.72
CA ALA A 351 2.58 -8.43 13.88
C ALA A 351 1.93 -9.04 15.12
N GLU A 352 0.77 -9.69 14.97
CA GLU A 352 0.05 -10.37 16.04
C GLU A 352 0.82 -11.60 16.57
N GLU A 353 1.37 -12.43 15.67
CA GLU A 353 2.20 -13.58 16.06
C GLU A 353 3.46 -13.14 16.81
N LEU A 354 4.16 -12.11 16.31
CA LEU A 354 5.36 -11.57 16.93
C LEU A 354 5.07 -10.91 18.28
N LEU A 355 3.94 -10.20 18.42
CA LEU A 355 3.47 -9.67 19.71
C LEU A 355 3.25 -10.79 20.72
N ARG A 356 2.62 -11.90 20.31
CA ARG A 356 2.43 -13.07 21.18
C ARG A 356 3.77 -13.67 21.64
N LYS A 357 4.74 -13.80 20.72
CA LYS A 357 6.10 -14.27 21.06
C LYS A 357 6.81 -13.32 22.04
N ALA A 358 6.73 -12.02 21.81
CA ALA A 358 7.32 -11.01 22.70
C ALA A 358 6.67 -11.02 24.11
N ARG A 359 5.35 -11.18 24.20
CA ARG A 359 4.64 -11.32 25.49
C ARG A 359 5.06 -12.57 26.24
N ALA A 360 5.19 -13.70 25.55
CA ALA A 360 5.67 -14.94 26.15
C ALA A 360 7.11 -14.78 26.69
N LEU A 361 7.98 -14.11 25.92
CA LEU A 361 9.34 -13.79 26.34
C LEU A 361 9.36 -12.90 27.59
N PHE A 362 8.50 -11.87 27.62
CA PHE A 362 8.33 -11.00 28.79
C PHE A 362 7.86 -11.79 30.03
N ALA A 363 6.88 -12.68 29.87
CA ALA A 363 6.36 -13.51 30.96
C ALA A 363 7.41 -14.49 31.53
N GLN A 364 8.43 -14.84 30.74
CA GLN A 364 9.59 -15.62 31.18
C GLN A 364 10.64 -14.79 31.93
N GLY A 365 10.37 -13.52 32.23
CA GLY A 365 11.31 -12.62 32.93
C GLY A 365 12.41 -12.04 32.03
N LYS A 366 12.31 -12.20 30.70
CA LYS A 366 13.29 -11.73 29.73
C LYS A 366 12.95 -10.35 29.12
N GLY A 367 12.29 -9.50 29.88
CA GLY A 367 11.96 -8.12 29.50
C GLY A 367 12.00 -7.17 30.70
N VAL A 368 11.93 -5.87 30.44
CA VAL A 368 11.86 -4.82 31.46
C VAL A 368 10.47 -4.17 31.48
N ASP A 369 10.06 -3.55 32.58
CA ASP A 369 8.71 -2.95 32.71
C ASP A 369 8.32 -2.02 31.55
N ARG A 370 9.29 -1.31 30.98
CA ARG A 370 9.10 -0.49 29.78
C ARG A 370 8.62 -1.30 28.58
N ASP A 371 9.13 -2.52 28.38
CA ASP A 371 8.71 -3.39 27.28
C ASP A 371 7.21 -3.68 27.35
N ARG A 372 6.64 -3.80 28.54
CA ARG A 372 5.19 -3.94 28.71
C ARG A 372 4.45 -2.77 28.06
N PHE A 373 4.87 -1.53 28.34
CA PHE A 373 4.24 -0.34 27.77
C PHE A 373 4.45 -0.21 26.25
N GLU A 374 5.59 -0.64 25.73
CA GLU A 374 5.84 -0.67 24.28
C GLU A 374 4.97 -1.70 23.58
N LEU A 375 4.91 -2.92 24.10
CA LEU A 375 4.06 -3.98 23.56
C LEU A 375 2.57 -3.59 23.64
N ASP A 376 2.13 -2.97 24.74
CA ASP A 376 0.76 -2.43 24.87
C ASP A 376 0.46 -1.35 23.82
N SER A 377 1.45 -0.52 23.48
CA SER A 377 1.30 0.52 22.47
C SER A 377 1.25 -0.07 21.05
N MET A 378 2.12 -1.02 20.75
CA MET A 378 2.14 -1.75 19.47
C MET A 378 0.83 -2.51 19.24
N GLU A 379 0.30 -3.15 20.28
CA GLU A 379 -0.99 -3.85 20.24
C GLU A 379 -2.17 -2.89 20.00
N ARG A 380 -2.17 -1.73 20.67
CA ARG A 380 -3.17 -0.67 20.40
C ARG A 380 -3.05 -0.10 19.00
N TYR A 381 -1.84 0.03 18.46
CA TYR A 381 -1.61 0.43 17.09
C TYR A 381 -2.18 -0.60 16.12
N LEU A 382 -1.87 -1.88 16.30
CA LEU A 382 -2.41 -2.99 15.51
C LEU A 382 -3.94 -2.97 15.49
N LYS A 383 -4.57 -2.95 16.67
CA LYS A 383 -6.04 -2.94 16.80
C LYS A 383 -6.67 -1.68 16.23
N GLY A 384 -6.00 -0.53 16.33
CA GLY A 384 -6.50 0.75 15.83
C GLY A 384 -6.42 0.88 14.31
N PHE A 385 -5.36 0.37 13.69
CA PHE A 385 -5.08 0.60 12.26
C PHE A 385 -5.49 -0.58 11.35
N ARG A 386 -5.75 -1.77 11.90
CA ARG A 386 -6.35 -2.90 11.17
C ARG A 386 -7.82 -2.60 10.88
N THR A 387 -8.20 -2.58 9.60
CA THR A 387 -9.60 -2.36 9.18
C THR A 387 -10.43 -3.65 9.28
N LYS A 388 -11.76 -3.54 9.43
CA LYS A 388 -12.66 -4.70 9.46
C LYS A 388 -12.67 -5.47 8.14
N GLU A 389 -12.63 -4.77 7.01
CA GLU A 389 -12.53 -5.38 5.68
C GLU A 389 -11.24 -6.22 5.53
N GLN A 390 -10.13 -5.82 6.17
CA GLN A 390 -8.89 -6.61 6.22
C GLN A 390 -8.94 -7.78 7.21
N GLN A 391 -9.88 -7.78 8.17
CA GLN A 391 -10.21 -8.96 8.99
C GLN A 391 -11.09 -9.95 8.22
N GLU A 392 -11.95 -9.44 7.32
CA GLU A 392 -12.90 -10.23 6.52
C GLU A 392 -12.33 -10.77 5.20
N GLN A 393 -11.18 -10.26 4.73
CA GLN A 393 -10.46 -10.75 3.53
C GLN A 393 -9.79 -12.15 3.68
N GLN A 394 -10.28 -13.01 4.57
CA GLN A 394 -9.82 -14.40 4.67
C GLN A 394 -11.01 -15.38 4.81
N PRO A 395 -11.01 -16.52 4.08
CA PRO A 395 -9.82 -17.33 3.79
C PRO A 395 -9.62 -17.70 2.30
N MET A 396 -8.36 -17.92 1.88
CA MET A 396 -8.08 -19.00 0.92
C MET A 396 -8.58 -20.27 1.62
N LYS A 397 -9.69 -20.89 1.22
CA LYS A 397 -10.40 -21.85 2.09
C LYS A 397 -9.66 -23.18 2.20
N ASP A 398 -9.04 -23.61 1.10
CA ASP A 398 -8.32 -24.87 1.00
C ASP A 398 -6.91 -24.71 0.40
N ALA A 399 -6.16 -25.81 0.36
CA ALA A 399 -4.79 -25.86 -0.15
C ALA A 399 -4.70 -25.55 -1.65
N GLY A 400 -5.72 -25.93 -2.44
CA GLY A 400 -5.76 -25.74 -3.89
C GLY A 400 -5.93 -24.27 -4.25
N GLU A 401 -6.91 -23.60 -3.64
CA GLU A 401 -7.13 -22.15 -3.82
C GLU A 401 -5.91 -21.34 -3.35
N THR A 402 -5.31 -21.75 -2.23
CA THR A 402 -4.06 -21.13 -1.72
C THR A 402 -2.95 -21.22 -2.77
N LEU A 403 -2.76 -22.41 -3.35
CA LEU A 403 -1.69 -22.66 -4.32
C LEU A 403 -1.91 -21.91 -5.64
N GLU A 404 -3.15 -21.87 -6.14
CA GLU A 404 -3.49 -21.12 -7.36
C GLU A 404 -3.23 -19.62 -7.19
N GLN A 405 -3.68 -19.03 -6.08
CA GLN A 405 -3.41 -17.61 -5.80
C GLN A 405 -1.90 -17.33 -5.66
N MET A 406 -1.15 -18.24 -5.05
CA MET A 406 0.32 -18.10 -4.96
C MET A 406 0.99 -18.20 -6.34
N ARG A 407 0.53 -19.07 -7.24
CA ARG A 407 1.04 -19.15 -8.63
C ARG A 407 0.77 -17.88 -9.41
N MET A 408 -0.48 -17.39 -9.36
CA MET A 408 -0.85 -16.12 -9.99
C MET A 408 -0.03 -14.94 -9.45
N ALA A 409 0.30 -14.96 -8.15
CA ALA A 409 1.16 -13.95 -7.54
C ALA A 409 2.64 -14.13 -7.94
N TYR A 410 3.11 -15.37 -8.06
CA TYR A 410 4.47 -15.69 -8.51
C TYR A 410 4.73 -15.21 -9.95
N ASP A 411 3.76 -15.38 -10.85
CA ASP A 411 3.87 -14.95 -12.25
C ASP A 411 3.99 -13.42 -12.39
N GLN A 412 3.62 -12.67 -11.35
CA GLN A 412 3.75 -11.21 -11.29
C GLN A 412 5.10 -10.75 -10.71
N ILE A 413 5.95 -11.67 -10.27
CA ILE A 413 7.31 -11.33 -9.80
C ILE A 413 8.17 -11.01 -11.03
N PRO A 414 8.98 -9.93 -11.00
CA PRO A 414 9.95 -9.64 -12.06
C PRO A 414 10.86 -10.84 -12.32
N ALA A 415 11.09 -11.18 -13.59
CA ALA A 415 11.84 -12.36 -14.00
C ALA A 415 13.22 -12.49 -13.29
N PRO A 416 14.00 -11.41 -13.06
CA PRO A 416 15.26 -11.51 -12.32
C PRO A 416 15.11 -11.99 -10.88
N LEU A 417 13.96 -11.81 -10.23
CA LEU A 417 13.72 -12.18 -8.83
C LEU A 417 12.99 -13.52 -8.66
N GLN A 418 12.37 -14.03 -9.71
CA GLN A 418 11.62 -15.30 -9.66
C GLN A 418 12.43 -16.46 -9.06
N PRO A 419 13.70 -16.72 -9.45
CA PRO A 419 14.49 -17.80 -8.86
C PRO A 419 14.73 -17.64 -7.36
N LEU A 420 14.96 -16.40 -6.90
CA LEU A 420 15.17 -16.10 -5.48
C LEU A 420 13.89 -16.40 -4.67
N TYR A 421 12.75 -15.92 -5.16
CA TYR A 421 11.46 -16.14 -4.50
C TYR A 421 11.08 -17.61 -4.50
N LEU A 422 11.23 -18.31 -5.62
CA LEU A 422 10.93 -19.75 -5.71
C LEU A 422 11.72 -20.56 -4.68
N ALA A 423 13.02 -20.28 -4.54
CA ALA A 423 13.88 -20.95 -3.58
C ALA A 423 13.49 -20.63 -2.11
N ALA A 424 12.90 -19.47 -1.85
CA ALA A 424 12.43 -19.06 -0.53
C ALA A 424 10.98 -19.46 -0.21
N MET A 425 10.18 -19.86 -1.20
CA MET A 425 8.72 -20.05 -1.06
C MET A 425 8.31 -21.10 -0.03
N ASN A 426 9.21 -22.04 0.28
CA ASN A 426 8.98 -23.11 1.25
C ASN A 426 9.53 -22.81 2.66
N ASP A 427 10.19 -21.67 2.87
CA ASP A 427 10.62 -21.19 4.18
C ASP A 427 9.99 -19.81 4.47
N PRO A 428 8.95 -19.75 5.32
CA PRO A 428 8.30 -18.48 5.67
C PRO A 428 9.27 -17.43 6.22
N ASP A 429 10.37 -17.85 6.87
CA ASP A 429 11.34 -16.90 7.41
C ASP A 429 12.22 -16.28 6.33
N LYS A 430 12.66 -17.08 5.35
CA LYS A 430 13.44 -16.56 4.21
C LYS A 430 12.60 -15.66 3.35
N LEU A 431 11.40 -16.10 3.00
CA LEU A 431 10.46 -15.29 2.22
C LEU A 431 10.10 -14.00 2.96
N GLY A 432 9.86 -14.09 4.27
CA GLY A 432 9.63 -12.92 5.12
C GLY A 432 10.80 -11.95 5.12
N ALA A 433 12.05 -12.45 5.14
CA ALA A 433 13.23 -11.61 5.06
C ALA A 433 13.39 -10.92 3.69
N ILE A 434 13.17 -11.63 2.58
CA ILE A 434 13.19 -11.05 1.22
C ILE A 434 12.12 -9.97 1.10
N ALA A 435 10.90 -10.26 1.54
CA ALA A 435 9.79 -9.32 1.51
C ALA A 435 10.08 -8.06 2.35
N SER A 436 10.69 -8.20 3.52
CA SER A 436 11.13 -7.06 4.34
C SER A 436 12.21 -6.23 3.67
N CYS A 437 13.26 -6.86 3.16
CA CYS A 437 14.37 -6.13 2.55
C CYS A 437 13.95 -5.41 1.26
N THR A 438 12.99 -5.98 0.51
CA THR A 438 12.41 -5.34 -0.67
C THR A 438 11.45 -4.20 -0.32
N TYR A 439 10.66 -4.33 0.75
CA TYR A 439 9.85 -3.24 1.31
C TYR A 439 10.72 -2.04 1.72
N ASN A 440 11.88 -2.28 2.34
CA ASN A 440 12.78 -1.21 2.77
C ASN A 440 13.27 -0.32 1.61
N ARG A 441 13.53 -0.87 0.41
CA ARG A 441 13.88 -0.03 -0.76
C ARG A 441 12.72 0.89 -1.14
N VAL A 442 11.49 0.34 -1.15
CA VAL A 442 10.28 1.11 -1.45
C VAL A 442 10.11 2.26 -0.46
N TRP A 443 10.21 1.96 0.83
CA TRP A 443 10.14 2.97 1.88
C TRP A 443 11.25 4.01 1.73
N CYS A 444 12.50 3.60 1.52
CA CYS A 444 13.61 4.53 1.32
C CYS A 444 13.37 5.50 0.15
N ARG A 445 12.77 5.04 -0.96
CA ARG A 445 12.43 5.91 -2.10
C ARG A 445 11.27 6.86 -1.82
N GLU A 446 10.20 6.37 -1.18
CA GLU A 446 9.03 7.21 -0.82
C GLU A 446 9.40 8.38 0.11
N TYR A 447 10.46 8.23 0.91
CA TYR A 447 10.94 9.24 1.85
C TYR A 447 12.21 9.98 1.38
N GLY A 448 12.65 9.75 0.14
CA GLY A 448 13.77 10.46 -0.48
C GLY A 448 15.17 10.06 0.02
N TYR A 449 15.30 8.95 0.75
CA TYR A 449 16.60 8.40 1.14
C TYR A 449 17.30 7.68 -0.02
N LEU A 450 16.53 7.20 -1.01
CA LEU A 450 17.04 6.62 -2.25
C LEU A 450 16.36 7.26 -3.47
N THR A 451 17.13 7.39 -4.55
CA THR A 451 16.69 7.81 -5.89
C THR A 451 17.44 6.95 -6.91
N ASP A 452 17.02 6.95 -8.19
CA ASP A 452 17.74 6.19 -9.23
C ASP A 452 19.22 6.58 -9.32
N ASP A 453 19.51 7.88 -9.24
CA ASP A 453 20.88 8.37 -9.30
C ASP A 453 21.68 7.97 -8.05
N ARG A 454 21.06 8.06 -6.87
CA ARG A 454 21.72 7.65 -5.62
C ARG A 454 21.96 6.15 -5.56
N GLU A 455 21.03 5.34 -6.05
CA GLU A 455 21.22 3.88 -6.13
C GLU A 455 22.37 3.53 -7.09
N LYS A 456 22.47 4.21 -8.24
CA LYS A 456 23.58 4.04 -9.19
C LYS A 456 24.93 4.48 -8.63
N GLU A 457 24.96 5.59 -7.89
CA GLU A 457 26.16 6.07 -7.22
C GLU A 457 26.64 5.07 -6.16
N LEU A 458 25.73 4.64 -5.27
CA LEU A 458 26.02 3.63 -4.27
C LEU A 458 26.49 2.32 -4.92
N GLU A 459 25.88 1.88 -6.02
CA GLU A 459 26.32 0.65 -6.68
C GLU A 459 27.76 0.74 -7.20
N ARG A 460 28.21 1.89 -7.70
CA ARG A 460 29.60 2.10 -8.17
C ARG A 460 30.60 1.99 -7.03
N GLU A 461 30.25 2.54 -5.86
CA GLU A 461 31.11 2.54 -4.67
C GLU A 461 31.14 1.16 -3.98
N ALA A 462 30.03 0.42 -4.04
CA ALA A 462 29.79 -0.81 -3.29
C ALA A 462 30.86 -1.88 -3.51
N THR A 463 31.45 -1.99 -4.70
CA THR A 463 32.54 -2.96 -4.97
C THR A 463 33.74 -2.73 -4.05
N SER A 464 34.23 -1.48 -3.98
CA SER A 464 35.39 -1.13 -3.16
C SER A 464 35.08 -1.21 -1.67
N GLU A 465 33.88 -0.76 -1.27
CA GLU A 465 33.43 -0.83 0.13
C GLU A 465 33.29 -2.27 0.60
N THR A 466 32.73 -3.16 -0.22
CA THR A 466 32.58 -4.59 0.10
C THR A 466 33.93 -5.26 0.31
N GLN A 467 34.92 -4.99 -0.55
CA GLN A 467 36.27 -5.54 -0.41
C GLN A 467 36.94 -5.04 0.88
N ASN A 468 36.75 -3.77 1.23
CA ASN A 468 37.28 -3.20 2.46
C ASN A 468 36.62 -3.81 3.71
N LEU A 469 35.29 -3.97 3.71
CA LEU A 469 34.55 -4.62 4.78
C LEU A 469 34.99 -6.07 4.96
N ALA A 470 35.11 -6.83 3.87
CA ALA A 470 35.56 -8.22 3.87
C ALA A 470 36.99 -8.39 4.41
N ARG A 471 37.90 -7.45 4.11
CA ARG A 471 39.29 -7.48 4.59
C ARG A 471 39.41 -7.05 6.04
N ALA A 472 38.73 -5.98 6.43
CA ALA A 472 38.87 -5.38 7.75
C ALA A 472 38.01 -6.08 8.81
N GLY A 473 36.91 -6.73 8.42
CA GLY A 473 35.92 -7.32 9.33
C GLY A 473 35.26 -6.29 10.25
N LYS A 474 35.34 -4.99 9.91
CA LYS A 474 34.91 -3.88 10.76
C LYS A 474 33.81 -3.08 10.07
N HIS A 475 32.59 -3.25 10.58
CA HIS A 475 31.43 -2.48 10.16
C HIS A 475 31.37 -1.11 10.84
N ARG A 476 30.75 -0.13 10.19
CA ARG A 476 30.59 1.20 10.77
C ARG A 476 29.70 1.11 12.02
N LYS A 477 30.09 1.71 13.15
CA LYS A 477 29.21 1.75 14.34
C LYS A 477 27.94 2.55 14.05
N LYS A 478 28.10 3.69 13.37
CA LYS A 478 27.03 4.55 12.88
C LYS A 478 27.21 4.80 11.39
N GLY A 479 26.10 4.90 10.66
CA GLY A 479 26.09 5.14 9.21
C GLY A 479 25.79 3.90 8.37
N LEU A 480 25.73 4.10 7.06
CA LEU A 480 25.39 3.08 6.07
C LEU A 480 26.60 2.20 5.75
N ASP A 481 26.39 0.88 5.75
CA ASP A 481 27.26 -0.08 5.04
C ASP A 481 26.69 -0.34 3.65
N ASN A 482 27.53 -0.28 2.62
CA ASN A 482 27.13 -0.48 1.23
C ASN A 482 27.82 -1.73 0.65
N VAL A 483 27.03 -2.74 0.31
CA VAL A 483 27.52 -4.09 -0.03
C VAL A 483 27.06 -4.49 -1.42
N LYS A 484 27.96 -5.06 -2.22
CA LYS A 484 27.66 -5.71 -3.50
C LYS A 484 27.97 -7.20 -3.42
N LEU A 485 26.94 -8.03 -3.60
CA LEU A 485 27.11 -9.48 -3.58
C LEU A 485 27.92 -9.95 -4.79
N GLY A 486 28.66 -11.05 -4.62
CA GLY A 486 29.49 -11.65 -5.67
C GLY A 486 30.85 -10.99 -5.93
N VAL A 487 31.22 -9.94 -5.16
CA VAL A 487 32.51 -9.24 -5.33
C VAL A 487 33.67 -9.91 -4.58
N VAL A 488 33.38 -10.63 -3.50
CA VAL A 488 34.38 -11.31 -2.65
C VAL A 488 34.16 -12.82 -2.69
N THR A 489 35.13 -13.60 -2.22
CA THR A 489 35.02 -15.07 -2.22
C THR A 489 34.04 -15.57 -1.17
N ASP A 490 33.56 -16.82 -1.28
CA ASP A 490 32.55 -17.40 -0.37
C ASP A 490 32.93 -17.33 1.11
N LYS A 491 34.22 -17.54 1.44
CA LYS A 491 34.73 -17.45 2.82
C LYS A 491 34.75 -16.02 3.37
N GLN A 492 34.66 -15.02 2.50
CA GLN A 492 34.72 -13.60 2.83
C GLN A 492 33.34 -12.92 2.75
N HIS A 493 32.30 -13.64 2.34
CA HIS A 493 30.95 -13.09 2.22
C HIS A 493 30.29 -12.77 3.57
N ASP A 494 30.33 -13.68 4.53
CA ASP A 494 29.69 -13.43 5.83
C ASP A 494 30.32 -12.27 6.61
N PRO A 495 31.66 -12.11 6.64
CA PRO A 495 32.30 -10.91 7.20
C PRO A 495 31.99 -9.60 6.46
N ALA A 496 31.58 -9.66 5.18
CA ALA A 496 31.29 -8.47 4.39
C ALA A 496 29.88 -7.91 4.66
N VAL A 497 28.97 -8.71 5.24
CA VAL A 497 27.60 -8.29 5.53
C VAL A 497 27.40 -8.21 7.05
N ARG A 498 26.94 -7.05 7.53
CA ARG A 498 26.77 -6.77 8.96
C ARG A 498 26.05 -7.88 9.72
N ARG A 499 26.63 -8.29 10.85
CA ARG A 499 26.05 -9.21 11.84
C ARG A 499 25.33 -8.46 12.95
N TYR A 500 24.01 -8.32 12.79
CA TYR A 500 23.13 -7.59 13.71
C TYR A 500 22.85 -8.34 15.02
N ASP A 501 23.29 -9.59 15.14
CA ASP A 501 23.32 -10.41 16.35
C ASP A 501 24.56 -10.14 17.22
N GLU A 502 25.63 -9.59 16.65
CA GLU A 502 26.92 -9.37 17.34
C GLU A 502 27.26 -7.88 17.55
N GLY A 503 26.77 -6.96 16.71
CA GLY A 503 27.19 -5.55 16.72
C GLY A 503 26.11 -4.49 16.99
N GLU A 504 26.41 -3.24 16.68
CA GLU A 504 25.44 -2.13 16.69
C GLU A 504 24.53 -2.20 15.44
N TRP A 505 23.26 -1.85 15.62
CA TRP A 505 22.28 -1.84 14.55
C TRP A 505 22.34 -0.52 13.77
N ALA A 506 22.66 -0.61 12.49
CA ALA A 506 22.73 0.53 11.57
C ALA A 506 22.36 0.07 10.16
N PRO A 507 21.93 0.97 9.25
CA PRO A 507 21.46 0.60 7.92
C PRO A 507 22.50 -0.15 7.08
N THR A 508 22.04 -1.09 6.26
CA THR A 508 22.85 -1.75 5.22
C THR A 508 22.10 -1.75 3.89
N ILE A 509 22.78 -1.40 2.80
CA ILE A 509 22.27 -1.57 1.43
C ILE A 509 23.01 -2.75 0.80
N ILE A 510 22.26 -3.67 0.21
CA ILE A 510 22.78 -4.83 -0.50
C ILE A 510 22.36 -4.73 -1.96
N HIS A 511 23.34 -4.51 -2.84
CA HIS A 511 23.20 -4.64 -4.28
C HIS A 511 23.34 -6.11 -4.68
N MET A 512 22.32 -6.66 -5.33
CA MET A 512 22.22 -8.09 -5.63
C MET A 512 22.10 -8.34 -7.14
N PRO A 513 23.21 -8.72 -7.79
CA PRO A 513 23.19 -9.24 -9.15
C PRO A 513 22.47 -10.61 -9.25
N PRO A 514 21.84 -10.96 -10.39
CA PRO A 514 21.04 -12.19 -10.51
C PRO A 514 21.79 -13.50 -10.22
N ASN A 515 23.10 -13.56 -10.50
CA ASN A 515 23.93 -14.73 -10.23
C ASN A 515 24.28 -14.92 -8.73
N THR A 516 23.81 -14.05 -7.84
CA THR A 516 24.17 -14.05 -6.41
C THR A 516 23.03 -14.50 -5.48
N HIS A 517 21.90 -14.97 -6.03
CA HIS A 517 20.73 -15.39 -5.23
C HIS A 517 21.06 -16.45 -4.18
N GLN A 518 21.87 -17.46 -4.53
CA GLN A 518 22.25 -18.51 -3.58
C GLN A 518 23.08 -17.95 -2.41
N HIS A 519 23.91 -16.93 -2.66
CA HIS A 519 24.71 -16.30 -1.62
C HIS A 519 23.80 -15.54 -0.66
N PHE A 520 22.82 -14.80 -1.19
CA PHE A 520 21.84 -14.12 -0.36
C PHE A 520 21.00 -15.12 0.46
N LEU A 521 20.56 -16.24 -0.13
CA LEU A 521 19.82 -17.27 0.59
C LEU A 521 20.64 -17.93 1.70
N SER A 522 21.95 -18.12 1.52
CA SER A 522 22.86 -18.61 2.55
C SER A 522 23.00 -17.61 3.71
N ILE A 523 23.10 -16.31 3.40
CA ILE A 523 23.05 -15.23 4.39
C ILE A 523 21.73 -15.29 5.17
N LEU A 524 20.61 -15.52 4.51
CA LEU A 524 19.31 -15.62 5.20
C LEU A 524 19.18 -16.87 6.09
N GLU A 525 19.77 -17.99 5.69
CA GLU A 525 19.77 -19.23 6.50
C GLU A 525 20.54 -19.02 7.81
N THR A 526 21.73 -18.47 7.74
CA THR A 526 22.57 -18.19 8.93
C THR A 526 21.96 -17.13 9.85
N ARG A 527 21.02 -16.32 9.34
CA ARG A 527 20.38 -15.20 10.04
C ARG A 527 18.91 -15.42 10.32
N LYS A 528 18.48 -16.68 10.40
CA LYS A 528 17.10 -17.03 10.71
C LYS A 528 16.64 -16.34 12.01
N ASN A 529 15.42 -15.77 12.00
CA ASN A 529 14.85 -15.00 13.11
C ASN A 529 15.59 -13.69 13.49
N ASN A 530 16.55 -13.23 12.69
CA ASN A 530 17.18 -11.93 12.89
C ASN A 530 16.31 -10.81 12.30
N HIS A 531 15.37 -10.32 13.10
CA HIS A 531 14.49 -9.21 12.71
C HIS A 531 15.23 -7.89 12.58
N ALA A 532 16.36 -7.70 13.28
CA ALA A 532 17.22 -6.53 13.10
C ALA A 532 17.81 -6.48 11.68
N PHE A 533 18.28 -7.62 11.15
CA PHE A 533 18.69 -7.71 9.75
C PHE A 533 17.56 -7.32 8.80
N ARG A 534 16.36 -7.89 8.99
CA ARG A 534 15.17 -7.57 8.17
C ARG A 534 14.78 -6.09 8.25
N TYR A 535 14.90 -5.48 9.42
CA TYR A 535 14.50 -4.10 9.67
C TYR A 535 15.49 -3.11 9.06
N TRP A 536 16.81 -3.35 9.15
CA TRP A 536 17.84 -2.38 8.75
C TRP A 536 18.44 -2.62 7.36
N THR A 537 18.15 -3.75 6.72
CA THR A 537 18.74 -4.10 5.42
C THR A 537 17.80 -3.74 4.26
N THR A 538 18.31 -2.99 3.30
CA THR A 538 17.64 -2.66 2.04
C THR A 538 18.24 -3.48 0.90
N LEU A 539 17.39 -4.18 0.13
CA LEU A 539 17.81 -4.96 -1.03
C LEU A 539 17.56 -4.18 -2.33
N VAL A 540 18.62 -3.99 -3.11
CA VAL A 540 18.59 -3.35 -4.45
C VAL A 540 18.99 -4.41 -5.49
N PRO A 541 18.02 -5.14 -6.06
CA PRO A 541 18.30 -6.11 -7.10
C PRO A 541 18.66 -5.44 -8.43
N THR A 542 19.70 -5.95 -9.10
CA THR A 542 20.08 -5.47 -10.44
C THR A 542 19.05 -5.92 -11.47
N GLY A 543 18.67 -5.02 -12.39
CA GLY A 543 17.73 -5.34 -13.46
C GLY A 543 16.25 -5.32 -13.04
N VAL A 544 15.93 -4.73 -11.88
CA VAL A 544 14.55 -4.54 -11.41
C VAL A 544 14.33 -3.07 -11.11
N THR A 545 13.37 -2.48 -11.84
CA THR A 545 12.94 -1.09 -11.68
C THR A 545 12.27 -0.85 -10.33
N TYR A 546 12.11 0.42 -9.96
CA TYR A 546 11.40 0.75 -8.74
C TYR A 546 9.92 0.39 -8.84
N GLU A 547 9.30 0.60 -10.00
CA GLU A 547 7.90 0.34 -10.29
C GLU A 547 7.58 -1.16 -10.13
N GLU A 548 8.43 -2.01 -10.68
CA GLU A 548 8.36 -3.47 -10.51
C GLU A 548 8.47 -3.88 -9.03
N GLN A 549 9.43 -3.31 -8.30
CA GLN A 549 9.59 -3.60 -6.87
C GLN A 549 8.43 -3.04 -6.02
N LEU A 550 7.87 -1.90 -6.41
CA LEU A 550 6.70 -1.30 -5.78
C LEU A 550 5.48 -2.19 -5.95
N HIS A 551 5.27 -2.75 -7.15
CA HIS A 551 4.22 -3.72 -7.43
C HIS A 551 4.39 -4.98 -6.60
N LEU A 552 5.60 -5.54 -6.57
CA LEU A 552 5.95 -6.71 -5.76
C LEU A 552 5.58 -6.51 -4.28
N VAL A 553 5.98 -5.37 -3.70
CA VAL A 553 5.74 -5.04 -2.30
C VAL A 553 4.25 -4.82 -2.01
N ARG A 554 3.53 -4.11 -2.87
CA ARG A 554 2.13 -3.72 -2.62
C ARG A 554 1.12 -4.82 -2.97
N ASN A 555 1.43 -5.69 -3.92
CA ASN A 555 0.43 -6.60 -4.52
C ASN A 555 0.78 -8.09 -4.41
N VAL A 556 2.06 -8.45 -4.30
CA VAL A 556 2.51 -9.85 -4.42
C VAL A 556 2.99 -10.43 -3.09
N ASN A 557 3.90 -9.73 -2.39
CA ASN A 557 4.57 -10.24 -1.19
C ASN A 557 3.61 -10.75 -0.11
N TRP A 558 2.51 -10.04 0.13
CA TRP A 558 1.54 -10.41 1.16
C TRP A 558 0.79 -11.70 0.81
N VAL A 559 0.47 -11.94 -0.48
CA VAL A 559 -0.19 -13.16 -0.97
C VAL A 559 0.73 -14.36 -0.75
N LEU A 560 1.99 -14.22 -1.18
CA LEU A 560 3.00 -15.26 -1.08
C LEU A 560 3.30 -15.62 0.38
N LYS A 561 3.55 -14.63 1.23
CA LYS A 561 3.82 -14.87 2.67
C LYS A 561 2.66 -15.58 3.35
N ARG A 562 1.44 -15.10 3.13
CA ARG A 562 0.23 -15.70 3.69
C ARG A 562 0.04 -17.13 3.21
N GLY A 563 0.16 -17.36 1.90
CA GLY A 563 0.02 -18.69 1.31
C GLY A 563 1.08 -19.68 1.83
N THR A 564 2.34 -19.26 1.94
CA THR A 564 3.41 -20.08 2.52
C THR A 564 3.14 -20.46 3.97
N ARG A 565 2.66 -19.54 4.82
CA ARG A 565 2.25 -19.87 6.20
C ARG A 565 1.13 -20.91 6.22
N LYS A 566 0.11 -20.71 5.39
CA LYS A 566 -1.06 -21.60 5.32
C LYS A 566 -0.71 -23.00 4.82
N LEU A 567 0.07 -23.12 3.75
CA LEU A 567 0.57 -24.42 3.28
C LEU A 567 1.39 -25.10 4.37
N LYS A 568 2.25 -24.37 5.08
CA LYS A 568 3.04 -24.92 6.19
C LYS A 568 2.17 -25.42 7.34
N GLU A 569 1.13 -24.70 7.74
CA GLU A 569 0.16 -25.12 8.76
C GLU A 569 -0.57 -26.42 8.36
N GLN A 570 -0.75 -26.64 7.06
CA GLN A 570 -1.36 -27.84 6.48
C GLN A 570 -0.35 -28.98 6.21
N GLY A 571 0.93 -28.79 6.53
CA GLY A 571 1.97 -29.78 6.25
C GLY A 571 2.32 -29.91 4.76
N LEU A 572 2.05 -28.88 3.96
CA LEU A 572 2.23 -28.85 2.52
C LEU A 572 3.35 -27.89 2.07
N MET A 573 3.83 -28.10 0.85
CA MET A 573 4.81 -27.26 0.17
C MET A 573 4.21 -26.56 -1.05
N PHE A 574 4.79 -25.42 -1.39
CA PHE A 574 4.53 -24.73 -2.65
C PHE A 574 5.17 -25.48 -3.81
N THR A 575 4.45 -25.52 -4.94
CA THR A 575 4.94 -26.02 -6.23
C THR A 575 4.36 -25.19 -7.37
N LEU A 576 5.17 -24.92 -8.39
CA LEU A 576 4.73 -24.22 -9.61
C LEU A 576 3.73 -25.05 -10.42
N THR A 577 3.79 -26.38 -10.33
CA THR A 577 2.95 -27.28 -11.12
C THR A 577 2.39 -28.42 -10.27
N GLY A 578 1.19 -28.92 -10.61
CA GLY A 578 0.58 -30.08 -9.96
C GLY A 578 -0.05 -29.80 -8.59
N HIS A 579 -0.32 -30.85 -7.82
CA HIS A 579 -0.83 -30.74 -6.45
C HIS A 579 0.28 -30.43 -5.44
N PRO A 580 -0.01 -29.74 -4.31
CA PRO A 580 1.01 -29.39 -3.33
C PRO A 580 1.60 -30.66 -2.70
N PRO A 581 2.92 -30.89 -2.76
CA PRO A 581 3.52 -32.06 -2.14
C PRO A 581 3.47 -31.95 -0.61
N SER A 582 3.39 -33.12 0.04
CA SER A 582 3.60 -33.26 1.49
C SER A 582 4.98 -32.75 1.88
N ARG A 583 5.09 -32.05 3.02
CA ARG A 583 6.38 -31.71 3.65
C ARG A 583 7.11 -32.93 4.22
N ASN A 584 6.36 -33.99 4.50
CA ASN A 584 6.86 -35.27 5.01
C ASN A 584 7.12 -36.25 3.88
#